data_AF-A0A1N6EX51-F1
#
_entry.id   AF-A0A1N6EX51-F1
#
_cell.length_a   1.000
_cell.length_b   1.000
_cell.length_c   1.000
_cell.angle_alpha   90.00
_cell.angle_beta   90.00
_cell.angle_gamma   90.00
#
_symmetry.space_group_name_H-M   'P 1'
#
loop_
_entity.id
_entity.type
_entity.pdbx_description
1 polymer ?
#
loop_
_entity_poly.entity_id
_entity_poly.type
_entity_poly.pdbx_seq_one_letter_code
_entity_poly.pdbx_strand_id
1 'polypeptide(L)'
;MPLTMSREVFITCALTGAGGTQDRSPHVPRSPKQIAEAARDAALAGAACVHVHVRDPETGVPSHSTALFRETVERIRDLEPDLVINLTCGFGGDLIFGPPDRPLPISQESILLTAEERTAHVAECLPEICTLDCGTMNFAENDYVMANTPGMLRAMARRMTDLGVKPEIEAFDTGHLWLARQLVSEGVITDPALVQLCMGVPWGAPNDLTTFNAMVAGIPEGWAFSAFSLGRDQMPYVAAAVLAGGHARVGLEDNLMISRGQLATNAQLVERAVQVIESLGARVMTAQEMRDKLALTKRAPA
;
A
#
# COMPACT_ATOMS: atom_id res chain seq x y z
N MET A 1 18.54 -18.85 1.25
CA MET A 1 18.18 -18.13 0.01
C MET A 1 19.46 -17.49 -0.53
N PRO A 2 19.81 -17.67 -1.81
CA PRO A 2 20.95 -16.97 -2.40
C PRO A 2 20.68 -15.45 -2.43
N LEU A 3 21.73 -14.63 -2.45
CA LEU A 3 21.59 -13.18 -2.65
C LEU A 3 21.14 -12.92 -4.09
N THR A 4 19.86 -12.57 -4.26
CA THR A 4 19.24 -12.27 -5.56
C THR A 4 18.78 -10.81 -5.59
N MET A 5 19.73 -9.89 -5.50
CA MET A 5 19.44 -8.46 -5.41
C MET A 5 18.76 -7.93 -6.68
N SER A 6 17.73 -7.12 -6.52
CA SER A 6 17.09 -6.41 -7.65
C SER A 6 18.02 -5.31 -8.17
N ARG A 7 18.21 -5.26 -9.49
CA ARG A 7 19.06 -4.25 -10.16
C ARG A 7 18.28 -3.03 -10.63
N GLU A 8 16.98 -3.18 -10.78
CA GLU A 8 16.07 -2.15 -11.27
C GLU A 8 14.85 -2.14 -10.36
N VAL A 9 14.68 -1.05 -9.63
CA VAL A 9 13.80 -1.00 -8.46
C VAL A 9 12.79 0.12 -8.64
N PHE A 10 11.49 -0.18 -8.67
CA PHE A 10 10.49 0.86 -8.50
C PHE A 10 10.34 1.22 -7.02
N ILE A 11 9.99 2.48 -6.77
CA ILE A 11 9.62 2.98 -5.45
C ILE A 11 8.14 3.37 -5.48
N THR A 12 7.37 2.84 -4.53
CA THR A 12 6.03 3.31 -4.21
C THR A 12 6.09 4.30 -3.04
N CYS A 13 5.54 5.50 -3.21
CA CYS A 13 5.43 6.48 -2.14
C CYS A 13 4.02 6.50 -1.54
N ALA A 14 3.86 6.01 -0.31
CA ALA A 14 2.62 6.02 0.45
C ALA A 14 2.41 7.36 1.15
N LEU A 15 1.52 8.18 0.58
CA LEU A 15 1.55 9.63 0.80
C LEU A 15 1.03 10.07 2.17
N THR A 16 -0.03 9.43 2.69
CA THR A 16 -0.78 9.93 3.86
C THR A 16 -1.36 8.84 4.76
N GLY A 17 -1.85 7.73 4.21
CA GLY A 17 -2.47 6.65 4.97
C GLY A 17 -3.81 6.96 5.62
N ALA A 18 -4.25 6.01 6.45
CA ALA A 18 -5.41 6.12 7.33
C ALA A 18 -5.02 6.17 8.83
N GLY A 19 -3.72 6.11 9.15
CA GLY A 19 -3.27 6.14 10.54
C GLY A 19 -3.61 7.46 11.25
N GLY A 20 -3.91 7.37 12.55
CA GLY A 20 -4.18 8.53 13.43
C GLY A 20 -2.94 9.37 13.75
N THR A 21 -1.77 9.01 13.22
CA THR A 21 -0.51 9.73 13.41
C THR A 21 -0.44 11.03 12.61
N GLN A 22 -1.43 11.32 11.76
CA GLN A 22 -1.44 12.46 10.86
C GLN A 22 -1.25 13.81 11.58
N ASP A 23 -1.85 14.01 12.77
CA ASP A 23 -1.72 15.26 13.54
C ASP A 23 -0.32 15.44 14.17
N ARG A 24 0.54 14.42 14.09
CA ARG A 24 1.91 14.47 14.64
C ARG A 24 2.91 15.13 13.69
N SER A 25 2.51 15.49 12.47
CA SER A 25 3.37 16.18 11.51
C SER A 25 2.55 17.13 10.61
N PRO A 26 2.99 18.39 10.43
CA PRO A 26 2.34 19.32 9.50
C PRO A 26 2.59 18.96 8.03
N HIS A 27 3.45 17.98 7.75
CA HIS A 27 3.81 17.56 6.39
C HIS A 27 2.92 16.45 5.84
N VAL A 28 2.03 15.87 6.65
CA VAL A 28 1.09 14.85 6.18
C VAL A 28 -0.01 15.53 5.36
N PRO A 29 -0.14 15.23 4.06
CA PRO A 29 -1.13 15.89 3.20
C PRO A 29 -2.54 15.40 3.52
N ARG A 30 -3.52 16.33 3.57
CA ARG A 30 -4.92 16.03 3.93
C ARG A 30 -5.88 16.23 2.76
N SER A 31 -5.83 17.41 2.15
CA SER A 31 -6.74 17.75 1.03
C SER A 31 -6.30 17.12 -0.29
N PRO A 32 -7.22 16.89 -1.25
CA PRO A 32 -6.88 16.41 -2.59
C PRO A 32 -5.76 17.20 -3.26
N LYS A 33 -5.74 18.54 -3.09
CA LYS A 33 -4.67 19.40 -3.60
C LYS A 33 -3.32 19.07 -2.97
N GLN A 34 -3.25 18.99 -1.64
CA GLN A 34 -2.00 18.68 -0.94
C GLN A 34 -1.49 17.27 -1.27
N ILE A 35 -2.40 16.30 -1.41
CA ILE A 35 -2.06 14.93 -1.78
C ILE A 35 -1.47 14.90 -3.19
N ALA A 36 -2.07 15.63 -4.14
CA ALA A 36 -1.56 15.71 -5.51
C ALA A 36 -0.21 16.45 -5.60
N GLU A 37 -0.01 17.53 -4.84
CA GLU A 37 1.28 18.22 -4.74
C GLU A 37 2.36 17.31 -4.13
N ALA A 38 2.02 16.55 -3.07
CA ALA A 38 2.94 15.58 -2.48
C ALA A 38 3.26 14.42 -3.43
N ALA A 39 2.30 13.99 -4.26
CA ALA A 39 2.51 12.99 -5.29
C ALA A 39 3.50 13.48 -6.35
N ARG A 40 3.33 14.73 -6.81
CA ARG A 40 4.25 15.39 -7.74
C ARG A 40 5.67 15.46 -7.18
N ASP A 41 5.80 15.96 -5.95
CA ASP A 41 7.10 16.10 -5.31
C ASP A 41 7.77 14.73 -5.07
N ALA A 42 7.00 13.68 -4.76
CA ALA A 42 7.50 12.31 -4.68
C ALA A 42 7.95 11.75 -6.04
N ALA A 43 7.20 12.03 -7.12
CA ALA A 43 7.56 11.62 -8.48
C ALA A 43 8.89 12.27 -8.93
N LEU A 44 9.01 13.59 -8.73
CA LEU A 44 10.25 14.34 -9.01
C LEU A 44 11.45 13.81 -8.21
N ALA A 45 11.21 13.31 -7.00
CA ALA A 45 12.23 12.68 -6.16
C ALA A 45 12.60 11.25 -6.60
N GLY A 46 11.86 10.61 -7.50
CA GLY A 46 12.15 9.28 -8.04
C GLY A 46 11.13 8.18 -7.73
N ALA A 47 9.95 8.52 -7.21
CA ALA A 47 8.87 7.55 -7.04
C ALA A 47 8.24 7.20 -8.40
N ALA A 48 8.14 5.90 -8.70
CA ALA A 48 7.46 5.40 -9.90
C ALA A 48 5.94 5.29 -9.69
N CYS A 49 5.53 5.13 -8.44
CA CYS A 49 4.14 4.97 -8.03
C CYS A 49 3.85 5.75 -6.75
N VAL A 50 2.60 6.19 -6.59
CA VAL A 50 2.08 6.69 -5.32
C VAL A 50 0.93 5.82 -4.84
N HIS A 51 0.95 5.51 -3.54
CA HIS A 51 -0.16 4.89 -2.83
C HIS A 51 -0.99 5.95 -2.12
N VAL A 52 -2.29 5.93 -2.37
CA VAL A 52 -3.19 7.03 -2.09
C VAL A 52 -4.33 6.59 -1.18
N HIS A 53 -4.42 7.28 -0.05
CA HIS A 53 -5.61 7.39 0.79
C HIS A 53 -6.18 8.80 0.64
N VAL A 54 -7.46 8.99 0.93
CA VAL A 54 -8.07 10.32 1.09
C VAL A 54 -8.51 10.55 2.52
N ARG A 55 -8.54 11.82 2.90
CA ARG A 55 -8.92 12.28 4.23
C ARG A 55 -9.93 13.39 4.09
N ASP A 56 -10.72 13.58 5.14
CA ASP A 56 -11.48 14.80 5.30
C ASP A 56 -10.51 16.01 5.30
N PRO A 57 -10.65 16.99 4.38
CA PRO A 57 -9.67 18.05 4.21
C PRO A 57 -9.51 18.98 5.41
N GLU A 58 -10.54 19.10 6.25
CA GLU A 58 -10.54 20.00 7.41
C GLU A 58 -10.02 19.29 8.66
N THR A 59 -10.58 18.12 8.96
CA THR A 59 -10.32 17.37 10.19
C THR A 59 -9.13 16.42 10.07
N GLY A 60 -8.77 15.97 8.85
CA GLY A 60 -7.73 14.97 8.61
C GLY A 60 -8.15 13.53 8.92
N VAL A 61 -9.40 13.31 9.34
CA VAL A 61 -9.97 11.97 9.59
C VAL A 61 -9.94 11.17 8.29
N PRO A 62 -9.58 9.87 8.31
CA PRO A 62 -9.64 9.02 7.13
C PRO A 62 -11.02 9.03 6.47
N SER A 63 -11.05 9.08 5.15
CA SER A 63 -12.30 9.11 4.38
C SER A 63 -12.30 8.03 3.30
N HIS A 64 -13.50 7.53 2.98
CA HIS A 64 -13.75 6.63 1.85
C HIS A 64 -14.63 7.28 0.77
N SER A 65 -14.75 8.61 0.81
CA SER A 65 -15.53 9.37 -0.17
C SER A 65 -15.00 9.17 -1.58
N THR A 66 -15.82 8.61 -2.47
CA THR A 66 -15.44 8.40 -3.88
C THR A 66 -15.17 9.73 -4.58
N ALA A 67 -15.89 10.80 -4.24
CA ALA A 67 -15.66 12.14 -4.76
C ALA A 67 -14.28 12.70 -4.39
N LEU A 68 -13.80 12.45 -3.16
CA LEU A 68 -12.46 12.88 -2.76
C LEU A 68 -11.38 12.08 -3.50
N PHE A 69 -11.59 10.78 -3.71
CA PHE A 69 -10.69 9.97 -4.53
C PHE A 69 -10.65 10.47 -5.97
N ARG A 70 -11.81 10.73 -6.57
CA ARG A 70 -11.92 11.25 -7.94
C ARG A 70 -11.17 12.56 -8.11
N GLU A 71 -11.43 13.54 -7.24
CA GLU A 71 -10.73 14.82 -7.27
C GLU A 71 -9.21 14.64 -7.11
N THR A 72 -8.78 13.77 -6.18
CA THR A 72 -7.35 13.52 -5.93
C THR A 72 -6.67 12.91 -7.15
N VAL A 73 -7.29 11.89 -7.76
CA VAL A 73 -6.76 11.19 -8.94
C VAL A 73 -6.69 12.12 -10.16
N GLU A 74 -7.72 12.93 -10.40
CA GLU A 74 -7.71 13.92 -11.47
C GLU A 74 -6.56 14.91 -11.31
N ARG A 75 -6.40 15.47 -10.10
CA ARG A 75 -5.28 16.38 -9.80
C ARG A 75 -3.91 15.74 -9.96
N ILE A 76 -3.74 14.49 -9.53
CA ILE A 76 -2.47 13.76 -9.72
C ILE A 76 -2.19 13.59 -11.21
N ARG A 77 -3.19 13.15 -12.00
CA ARG A 77 -3.03 12.94 -13.45
C ARG A 77 -2.77 14.25 -14.21
N ASP A 78 -3.28 15.38 -13.72
CA ASP A 78 -3.02 16.70 -14.29
C ASP A 78 -1.59 17.18 -14.01
N LEU A 79 -1.08 16.94 -12.79
CA LEU A 79 0.26 17.38 -12.37
C LEU A 79 1.37 16.45 -12.86
N GLU A 80 1.16 15.13 -12.76
CA GLU A 80 2.11 14.08 -13.15
C GLU A 80 1.39 13.01 -13.98
N PRO A 81 1.19 13.25 -15.28
CA PRO A 81 0.46 12.33 -16.15
C PRO A 81 1.05 10.92 -16.16
N ASP A 82 2.36 10.77 -16.05
CA ASP A 82 3.01 9.48 -16.16
C ASP A 82 3.11 8.72 -14.85
N LEU A 83 2.74 9.28 -13.70
CA LEU A 83 2.85 8.61 -12.41
C LEU A 83 1.86 7.43 -12.30
N VAL A 84 2.32 6.27 -11.80
CA VAL A 84 1.45 5.12 -11.53
C VAL A 84 0.65 5.39 -10.25
N ILE A 85 -0.66 5.21 -10.30
CA ILE A 85 -1.53 5.41 -9.14
C ILE A 85 -1.95 4.06 -8.55
N ASN A 86 -1.69 3.89 -7.26
CA ASN A 86 -2.20 2.81 -6.42
C ASN A 86 -3.23 3.38 -5.43
N LEU A 87 -4.49 2.94 -5.53
CA LEU A 87 -5.53 3.35 -4.58
C LEU A 87 -5.73 2.30 -3.49
N THR A 88 -5.79 2.76 -2.24
CA THR A 88 -6.16 1.88 -1.13
C THR A 88 -7.55 1.26 -1.31
N CYS A 89 -7.73 -0.01 -0.95
CA CYS A 89 -9.05 -0.58 -0.65
C CYS A 89 -9.14 -1.16 0.77
N GLY A 90 -8.24 -0.76 1.67
CA GLY A 90 -8.19 -1.28 3.05
C GLY A 90 -9.34 -0.80 3.93
N PHE A 91 -9.94 0.36 3.63
CA PHE A 91 -11.05 0.93 4.42
C PHE A 91 -12.32 0.07 4.34
N GLY A 92 -13.12 0.05 5.42
CA GLY A 92 -14.42 -0.61 5.45
C GLY A 92 -14.37 -2.10 5.78
N GLY A 93 -13.23 -2.57 6.29
CA GLY A 93 -13.06 -3.88 6.91
C GLY A 93 -12.91 -3.77 8.44
N ASP A 94 -13.48 -2.73 9.04
CA ASP A 94 -13.15 -2.30 10.38
C ASP A 94 -14.05 -2.95 11.44
N LEU A 95 -13.60 -4.02 12.09
CA LEU A 95 -14.39 -4.74 13.10
C LEU A 95 -13.87 -4.48 14.52
N ILE A 96 -14.71 -3.91 15.37
CA ILE A 96 -14.42 -3.69 16.79
C ILE A 96 -15.49 -4.40 17.62
N PHE A 97 -15.07 -5.32 18.50
CA PHE A 97 -16.00 -6.03 19.39
C PHE A 97 -16.46 -5.16 20.56
N GLY A 98 -17.50 -5.60 21.26
CA GLY A 98 -17.83 -5.08 22.58
C GLY A 98 -16.72 -5.41 23.62
N PRO A 99 -16.87 -4.96 24.88
CA PRO A 99 -15.88 -5.22 25.92
C PRO A 99 -15.68 -6.72 26.18
N PRO A 100 -14.53 -7.17 26.72
CA PRO A 100 -14.21 -8.59 26.87
C PRO A 100 -15.23 -9.44 27.67
N ASP A 101 -15.94 -8.85 28.62
CA ASP A 101 -17.00 -9.50 29.40
C ASP A 101 -18.36 -9.56 28.68
N ARG A 102 -18.51 -8.80 27.59
CA ARG A 102 -19.69 -8.78 26.72
C ARG A 102 -19.31 -8.40 25.28
N PRO A 103 -18.73 -9.32 24.51
CA PRO A 103 -18.15 -9.03 23.19
C PRO A 103 -19.18 -8.69 22.10
N LEU A 104 -20.47 -8.95 22.34
CA LEU A 104 -21.55 -8.60 21.44
C LEU A 104 -22.63 -7.75 22.13
N PRO A 105 -23.28 -6.80 21.42
CA PRO A 105 -23.09 -6.47 20.00
C PRO A 105 -21.72 -5.81 19.71
N ILE A 106 -21.30 -5.83 18.45
CA ILE A 106 -20.08 -5.12 18.01
C ILE A 106 -20.20 -3.61 18.27
N SER A 107 -19.06 -2.92 18.39
CA SER A 107 -19.02 -1.47 18.60
C SER A 107 -19.63 -0.73 17.41
N GLN A 108 -20.31 0.39 17.69
CA GLN A 108 -20.84 1.30 16.67
C GLN A 108 -19.74 2.02 15.87
N GLU A 109 -18.49 1.95 16.35
CA GLU A 109 -17.31 2.44 15.63
C GLU A 109 -16.87 1.48 14.51
N SER A 110 -17.41 0.26 14.46
CA SER A 110 -17.12 -0.69 13.39
C SER A 110 -17.66 -0.19 12.05
N ILE A 111 -16.86 -0.32 10.99
CA ILE A 111 -17.24 0.01 9.61
C ILE A 111 -17.03 -1.23 8.75
N LEU A 112 -18.13 -1.93 8.43
CA LEU A 112 -18.11 -3.14 7.60
C LEU A 112 -18.89 -2.90 6.32
N LEU A 113 -18.16 -2.53 5.28
CA LEU A 113 -18.72 -2.24 3.95
C LEU A 113 -18.75 -3.51 3.09
N THR A 114 -19.64 -3.51 2.10
CA THR A 114 -19.69 -4.54 1.07
C THR A 114 -18.48 -4.47 0.13
N ALA A 115 -18.20 -5.55 -0.60
CA ALA A 115 -17.13 -5.56 -1.61
C ALA A 115 -17.32 -4.49 -2.68
N GLU A 116 -18.58 -4.16 -3.01
CA GLU A 116 -18.92 -3.11 -3.97
C GLU A 116 -18.58 -1.73 -3.42
N GLU A 117 -18.99 -1.41 -2.19
CA GLU A 117 -18.68 -0.13 -1.56
C GLU A 117 -17.16 0.07 -1.37
N ARG A 118 -16.43 -0.99 -0.97
CA ARG A 118 -14.96 -0.94 -0.82
C ARG A 118 -14.19 -0.79 -2.13
N THR A 119 -14.84 -1.02 -3.28
CA THR A 119 -14.22 -0.89 -4.62
C THR A 119 -14.87 0.18 -5.49
N ALA A 120 -15.80 0.97 -4.94
CA ALA A 120 -16.57 1.95 -5.69
C ALA A 120 -15.66 3.04 -6.30
N HIS A 121 -14.71 3.57 -5.52
CA HIS A 121 -13.73 4.56 -6.01
C HIS A 121 -12.78 3.97 -7.05
N VAL A 122 -12.47 2.67 -6.99
CA VAL A 122 -11.67 1.99 -8.02
C VAL A 122 -12.41 1.95 -9.35
N ALA A 123 -13.71 1.63 -9.33
CA ALA A 123 -14.55 1.64 -10.52
C ALA A 123 -14.68 3.04 -11.13
N GLU A 124 -14.73 4.08 -10.28
CA GLU A 124 -14.86 5.48 -10.74
C GLU A 124 -13.53 6.06 -11.27
N CYS A 125 -12.41 5.73 -10.63
CA CYS A 125 -11.10 6.34 -10.93
C CYS A 125 -10.26 5.54 -11.92
N LEU A 126 -10.50 4.23 -12.03
CA LEU A 126 -9.75 3.27 -12.84
C LEU A 126 -8.22 3.46 -12.70
N PRO A 127 -7.66 3.30 -11.49
CA PRO A 127 -6.21 3.35 -11.30
C PRO A 127 -5.52 2.15 -11.97
N GLU A 128 -4.20 2.18 -12.08
CA GLU A 128 -3.46 1.00 -12.55
C GLU A 128 -3.40 -0.10 -11.49
N ILE A 129 -3.28 0.30 -10.23
CA ILE A 129 -3.16 -0.59 -9.08
C ILE A 129 -4.18 -0.20 -8.01
N CYS A 130 -4.65 -1.18 -7.25
CA CYS A 130 -5.29 -0.92 -5.96
C CYS A 130 -4.90 -1.98 -4.93
N THR A 131 -4.85 -1.61 -3.65
CA THR A 131 -4.45 -2.55 -2.60
C THR A 131 -5.55 -3.56 -2.26
N LEU A 132 -5.15 -4.76 -1.86
CA LEU A 132 -6.03 -5.81 -1.35
C LEU A 132 -5.38 -6.41 -0.09
N ASP A 133 -5.86 -6.00 1.08
CA ASP A 133 -5.39 -6.50 2.38
C ASP A 133 -5.76 -7.97 2.57
N CYS A 134 -4.80 -8.87 2.33
CA CYS A 134 -5.09 -10.27 2.03
C CYS A 134 -5.24 -11.14 3.29
N GLY A 135 -6.14 -10.78 4.20
CA GLY A 135 -6.49 -11.64 5.33
C GLY A 135 -7.15 -10.88 6.47
N THR A 136 -7.60 -11.65 7.47
CA THR A 136 -8.16 -11.10 8.71
C THR A 136 -7.13 -11.22 9.82
N MET A 137 -6.90 -10.13 10.55
CA MET A 137 -5.95 -10.11 11.68
C MET A 137 -6.32 -9.04 12.70
N ASN A 138 -5.82 -9.19 13.93
CA ASN A 138 -5.71 -8.07 14.86
C ASN A 138 -4.80 -7.02 14.22
N PHE A 139 -5.14 -5.75 14.32
CA PHE A 139 -4.41 -4.71 13.61
C PHE A 139 -4.24 -3.47 14.48
N ALA A 140 -3.06 -2.85 14.40
CA ALA A 140 -2.65 -1.74 15.25
C ALA A 140 -2.71 -2.06 16.77
N GLU A 141 -2.54 -1.04 17.61
CA GLU A 141 -2.46 -1.19 19.08
C GLU A 141 -3.83 -1.20 19.79
N ASN A 142 -4.94 -1.20 19.04
CA ASN A 142 -6.30 -1.10 19.58
C ASN A 142 -7.05 -2.44 19.46
N ASP A 143 -8.25 -2.53 20.06
CA ASP A 143 -9.18 -3.67 19.97
C ASP A 143 -9.87 -3.77 18.59
N TYR A 144 -9.07 -3.62 17.53
CA TYR A 144 -9.48 -3.52 16.13
C TYR A 144 -9.02 -4.75 15.35
N VAL A 145 -9.98 -5.39 14.67
CA VAL A 145 -9.74 -6.49 13.73
C VAL A 145 -9.95 -5.97 12.32
N MET A 146 -8.88 -6.00 11.52
CA MET A 146 -9.00 -5.80 10.08
C MET A 146 -9.62 -7.06 9.47
N ALA A 147 -10.87 -6.97 9.02
CA ALA A 147 -11.69 -8.10 8.61
C ALA A 147 -11.77 -8.23 7.08
N ASN A 148 -10.91 -9.08 6.51
CA ASN A 148 -10.96 -9.47 5.10
C ASN A 148 -11.14 -10.98 4.97
N THR A 149 -12.39 -11.43 5.12
CA THR A 149 -12.71 -12.86 5.00
C THR A 149 -12.43 -13.39 3.58
N PRO A 150 -12.21 -14.70 3.39
CA PRO A 150 -11.98 -15.27 2.05
C PRO A 150 -13.12 -15.01 1.05
N GLY A 151 -14.36 -14.82 1.51
CA GLY A 151 -15.49 -14.46 0.66
C GLY A 151 -15.40 -13.00 0.18
N MET A 152 -15.09 -12.09 1.11
CA MET A 152 -14.86 -10.67 0.79
C MET A 152 -13.69 -10.51 -0.19
N LEU A 153 -12.57 -11.18 0.07
CA LEU A 153 -11.38 -11.12 -0.79
C LEU A 153 -11.64 -11.62 -2.21
N ARG A 154 -12.37 -12.74 -2.37
CA ARG A 154 -12.78 -13.22 -3.70
C ARG A 154 -13.67 -12.21 -4.42
N ALA A 155 -14.61 -11.59 -3.72
CA ALA A 155 -15.52 -10.62 -4.33
C ALA A 155 -14.78 -9.35 -4.76
N MET A 156 -13.95 -8.78 -3.88
CA MET A 156 -13.15 -7.59 -4.20
C MET A 156 -12.15 -7.87 -5.32
N ALA A 157 -11.37 -8.94 -5.22
CA ALA A 157 -10.36 -9.27 -6.22
C ALA A 157 -10.96 -9.55 -7.60
N ARG A 158 -12.11 -10.23 -7.70
CA ARG A 158 -12.83 -10.40 -8.98
C ARG A 158 -13.20 -9.05 -9.58
N ARG A 159 -13.79 -8.14 -8.79
CA ARG A 159 -14.16 -6.80 -9.26
C ARG A 159 -12.94 -6.02 -9.75
N MET A 160 -11.82 -6.06 -9.02
CA MET A 160 -10.57 -5.41 -9.43
C MET A 160 -10.08 -5.96 -10.77
N THR A 161 -10.02 -7.28 -10.92
CA THR A 161 -9.61 -7.96 -12.15
C THR A 161 -10.54 -7.67 -13.32
N ASP A 162 -11.86 -7.68 -13.10
CA ASP A 162 -12.88 -7.36 -14.11
C ASP A 162 -12.76 -5.90 -14.62
N LEU A 163 -12.36 -4.97 -13.75
CA LEU A 163 -12.02 -3.59 -14.10
C LEU A 163 -10.64 -3.46 -14.77
N GLY A 164 -9.87 -4.55 -14.84
CA GLY A 164 -8.49 -4.58 -15.33
C GLY A 164 -7.49 -3.90 -14.39
N VAL A 165 -7.86 -3.60 -13.15
CA VAL A 165 -6.99 -2.98 -12.15
C VAL A 165 -6.18 -4.08 -11.47
N LYS A 166 -4.86 -3.92 -11.38
CA LYS A 166 -4.01 -4.94 -10.75
C LYS A 166 -4.13 -4.84 -9.22
N PRO A 167 -4.51 -5.93 -8.51
CA PRO A 167 -4.42 -5.94 -7.06
C PRO A 167 -2.95 -5.96 -6.61
N GLU A 168 -2.56 -5.03 -5.73
CA GLU A 168 -1.37 -5.16 -4.87
C GLU A 168 -1.80 -5.90 -3.60
N ILE A 169 -1.32 -7.12 -3.44
CA ILE A 169 -1.69 -8.02 -2.33
C ILE A 169 -0.88 -7.61 -1.11
N GLU A 170 -1.52 -6.94 -0.14
CA GLU A 170 -0.88 -6.57 1.12
C GLU A 170 -0.86 -7.79 2.05
N ALA A 171 0.32 -8.36 2.25
CA ALA A 171 0.56 -9.56 3.03
C ALA A 171 1.23 -9.21 4.36
N PHE A 172 0.43 -9.28 5.42
CA PHE A 172 0.83 -9.07 6.80
C PHE A 172 1.23 -10.37 7.52
N ASP A 173 1.05 -11.54 6.90
CA ASP A 173 1.49 -12.83 7.46
C ASP A 173 1.69 -13.85 6.31
N THR A 174 2.39 -14.94 6.59
CA THR A 174 2.58 -16.10 5.70
C THR A 174 1.26 -16.74 5.27
N GLY A 175 0.25 -16.76 6.13
CA GLY A 175 -1.10 -17.25 5.79
C GLY A 175 -1.78 -16.41 4.70
N HIS A 176 -1.46 -15.11 4.64
CA HIS A 176 -2.00 -14.19 3.62
C HIS A 176 -1.41 -14.52 2.25
N LEU A 177 -0.11 -14.85 2.19
CA LEU A 177 0.54 -15.33 0.96
C LEU A 177 -0.04 -16.67 0.49
N TRP A 178 -0.39 -17.56 1.41
CA TRP A 178 -1.02 -18.82 1.05
C TRP A 178 -2.42 -18.60 0.43
N LEU A 179 -3.22 -17.71 1.01
CA LEU A 179 -4.51 -17.34 0.44
C LEU A 179 -4.36 -16.61 -0.91
N ALA A 180 -3.38 -15.73 -1.06
CA ALA A 180 -3.08 -15.07 -2.32
C ALA A 180 -2.81 -16.07 -3.46
N ARG A 181 -2.01 -17.12 -3.20
CA ARG A 181 -1.77 -18.21 -4.15
C ARG A 181 -3.04 -18.96 -4.52
N GLN A 182 -3.95 -19.13 -3.56
CA GLN A 182 -5.26 -19.72 -3.81
C GLN A 182 -6.15 -18.81 -4.68
N LEU A 183 -6.13 -17.50 -4.47
CA LEU A 183 -6.88 -16.56 -5.31
C LEU A 183 -6.37 -16.55 -6.76
N VAL A 184 -5.05 -16.67 -6.96
CA VAL A 184 -4.47 -16.80 -8.31
C VAL A 184 -4.81 -18.16 -8.93
N SER A 185 -4.73 -19.26 -8.19
CA SER A 185 -5.08 -20.60 -8.71
C SER A 185 -6.55 -20.73 -9.10
N GLU A 186 -7.44 -19.97 -8.44
CA GLU A 186 -8.86 -19.86 -8.77
C GLU A 186 -9.15 -18.95 -9.99
N GLY A 187 -8.13 -18.30 -10.55
CA GLY A 187 -8.28 -17.33 -11.63
C GLY A 187 -8.96 -16.02 -11.22
N VAL A 188 -9.02 -15.74 -9.92
CA VAL A 188 -9.61 -14.51 -9.37
C VAL A 188 -8.63 -13.34 -9.47
N ILE A 189 -7.35 -13.60 -9.25
CA ILE A 189 -6.26 -12.65 -9.46
C ILE A 189 -5.44 -13.16 -10.65
N THR A 190 -5.13 -12.26 -11.60
CA THR A 190 -4.31 -12.59 -12.76
C THR A 190 -2.86 -12.87 -12.37
N ASP A 191 -2.31 -13.96 -12.89
CA ASP A 191 -0.89 -14.32 -12.80
C ASP A 191 -0.07 -13.56 -13.87
N PRO A 192 1.13 -13.01 -13.56
CA PRO A 192 1.76 -12.90 -12.24
C PRO A 192 1.14 -11.81 -11.35
N ALA A 193 1.10 -12.09 -10.05
CA ALA A 193 0.59 -11.17 -9.05
C ALA A 193 1.67 -10.19 -8.53
N LEU A 194 1.20 -9.11 -7.90
CA LEU A 194 2.01 -8.13 -7.19
C LEU A 194 1.72 -8.26 -5.69
N VAL A 195 2.77 -8.42 -4.89
CA VAL A 195 2.68 -8.57 -3.43
C VAL A 195 3.39 -7.42 -2.74
N GLN A 196 2.82 -6.92 -1.65
CA GLN A 196 3.52 -6.06 -0.71
C GLN A 196 3.67 -6.78 0.63
N LEU A 197 4.90 -6.92 1.10
CA LEU A 197 5.20 -7.51 2.41
C LEU A 197 5.14 -6.40 3.47
N CYS A 198 4.13 -6.46 4.33
CA CYS A 198 3.83 -5.42 5.31
C CYS A 198 4.44 -5.78 6.66
N MET A 199 5.66 -5.29 6.94
CA MET A 199 6.44 -5.74 8.09
C MET A 199 6.30 -4.79 9.29
N GLY A 200 6.28 -5.35 10.50
CA GLY A 200 6.28 -4.55 11.73
C GLY A 200 4.97 -3.87 12.08
N VAL A 201 3.87 -4.19 11.38
CA VAL A 201 2.52 -3.85 11.82
C VAL A 201 2.17 -4.70 13.04
N PRO A 202 1.70 -4.12 14.16
CA PRO A 202 1.38 -4.88 15.36
C PRO A 202 0.47 -6.07 15.07
N TRP A 203 0.83 -7.22 15.66
CA TRP A 203 0.15 -8.53 15.53
C TRP A 203 0.19 -9.22 14.16
N GLY A 204 0.83 -8.61 13.17
CA GLY A 204 1.20 -9.27 11.91
C GLY A 204 2.63 -9.82 11.95
N ALA A 205 3.24 -9.86 10.77
CA ALA A 205 4.62 -10.24 10.56
C ALA A 205 5.53 -9.33 11.39
N PRO A 206 6.25 -9.88 12.39
CA PRO A 206 7.16 -9.09 13.21
C PRO A 206 8.25 -8.45 12.36
N ASN A 207 8.80 -7.36 12.89
CA ASN A 207 9.83 -6.62 12.22
C ASN A 207 11.22 -7.30 12.33
N ASP A 208 11.40 -8.42 11.65
CA ASP A 208 12.65 -9.19 11.66
C ASP A 208 12.96 -9.88 10.31
N LEU A 209 14.25 -10.07 10.04
CA LEU A 209 14.72 -10.64 8.78
C LEU A 209 14.42 -12.14 8.62
N THR A 210 14.18 -12.88 9.71
CA THR A 210 13.86 -14.31 9.62
C THR A 210 12.46 -14.48 9.05
N THR A 211 11.49 -13.74 9.60
CA THR A 211 10.12 -13.68 9.11
C THR A 211 10.07 -13.12 7.70
N PHE A 212 10.75 -12.00 7.43
CA PHE A 212 10.84 -11.43 6.10
C PHE A 212 11.34 -12.44 5.05
N ASN A 213 12.45 -13.13 5.32
CA ASN A 213 12.98 -14.13 4.40
C ASN A 213 12.05 -15.35 4.22
N ALA A 214 11.32 -15.75 5.26
CA ALA A 214 10.32 -16.80 5.15
C ALA A 214 9.14 -16.38 4.25
N MET A 215 8.69 -15.13 4.35
CA MET A 215 7.66 -14.57 3.48
C MET A 215 8.15 -14.45 2.04
N VAL A 216 9.36 -13.92 1.79
CA VAL A 216 9.96 -13.87 0.45
C VAL A 216 10.07 -15.27 -0.15
N ALA A 217 10.45 -16.30 0.64
CA ALA A 217 10.52 -17.68 0.16
C ALA A 217 9.15 -18.28 -0.20
N GLY A 218 8.05 -17.70 0.30
CA GLY A 218 6.69 -18.10 0.00
C GLY A 218 6.13 -17.51 -1.31
N ILE A 219 6.82 -16.55 -1.91
CA ILE A 219 6.39 -15.86 -3.13
C ILE A 219 6.71 -16.74 -4.36
N PRO A 220 5.71 -17.05 -5.21
CA PRO A 220 5.92 -17.79 -6.46
C PRO A 220 6.91 -17.10 -7.41
N GLU A 221 7.63 -17.90 -8.20
CA GLU A 221 8.49 -17.39 -9.27
C GLU A 221 7.67 -16.58 -10.29
N GLY A 222 8.22 -15.45 -10.74
CA GLY A 222 7.57 -14.54 -11.68
C GLY A 222 6.67 -13.48 -11.02
N TRP A 223 6.26 -13.67 -9.76
CA TRP A 223 5.56 -12.63 -9.02
C TRP A 223 6.51 -11.49 -8.66
N ALA A 224 6.01 -10.26 -8.74
CA ALA A 224 6.73 -9.09 -8.24
C ALA A 224 6.38 -8.87 -6.77
N PHE A 225 7.34 -8.40 -5.98
CA PHE A 225 7.05 -7.99 -4.61
C PHE A 225 7.73 -6.70 -4.21
N SER A 226 7.06 -5.93 -3.36
CA SER A 226 7.58 -4.79 -2.61
C SER A 226 7.59 -5.12 -1.12
N ALA A 227 8.33 -4.37 -0.31
CA ALA A 227 8.23 -4.46 1.14
C ALA A 227 8.40 -3.09 1.81
N PHE A 228 7.79 -2.94 2.99
CA PHE A 228 8.00 -1.81 3.87
C PHE A 228 7.99 -2.24 5.33
N SER A 229 8.48 -1.36 6.20
CA SER A 229 8.28 -1.43 7.64
C SER A 229 7.95 -0.06 8.21
N LEU A 230 7.26 -0.04 9.35
CA LEU A 230 6.84 1.18 10.02
C LEU A 230 8.00 1.95 10.69
N GLY A 231 7.87 3.27 10.73
CA GLY A 231 8.69 4.19 11.50
C GLY A 231 10.18 4.13 11.16
N ARG A 232 11.02 4.00 12.19
CA ARG A 232 12.48 4.02 12.08
C ARG A 232 13.04 2.92 11.17
N ASP A 233 12.27 1.87 10.94
CA ASP A 233 12.70 0.68 10.21
C ASP A 233 12.34 0.76 8.71
N GLN A 234 11.69 1.84 8.25
CA GLN A 234 11.37 2.07 6.83
C GLN A 234 12.62 2.00 5.93
N MET A 235 13.68 2.76 6.23
CA MET A 235 14.90 2.79 5.39
C MET A 235 15.71 1.48 5.44
N PRO A 236 15.89 0.81 6.59
CA PRO A 236 16.42 -0.56 6.61
C PRO A 236 15.67 -1.52 5.70
N TYR A 237 14.33 -1.41 5.61
CA TYR A 237 13.53 -2.27 4.73
C TYR A 237 13.63 -1.93 3.25
N VAL A 238 13.93 -0.69 2.87
CA VAL A 238 14.33 -0.38 1.49
C VAL A 238 15.52 -1.25 1.08
N ALA A 239 16.56 -1.29 1.90
CA ALA A 239 17.74 -2.12 1.63
C ALA A 239 17.42 -3.62 1.65
N ALA A 240 16.66 -4.08 2.65
CA ALA A 240 16.30 -5.49 2.78
C ALA A 240 15.48 -5.99 1.57
N ALA A 241 14.50 -5.20 1.11
CA ALA A 241 13.69 -5.53 -0.05
C ALA A 241 14.53 -5.65 -1.32
N VAL A 242 15.42 -4.68 -1.57
CA VAL A 242 16.33 -4.69 -2.73
C VAL A 242 17.25 -5.91 -2.69
N LEU A 243 17.86 -6.22 -1.54
CA LEU A 243 18.74 -7.37 -1.36
C LEU A 243 18.01 -8.71 -1.55
N ALA A 244 16.72 -8.78 -1.23
CA ALA A 244 15.88 -9.95 -1.43
C ALA A 244 15.32 -10.08 -2.86
N GLY A 245 15.56 -9.11 -3.75
CA GLY A 245 15.09 -9.15 -5.14
C GLY A 245 13.76 -8.44 -5.39
N GLY A 246 13.26 -7.71 -4.40
CA GLY A 246 12.01 -6.98 -4.46
C GLY A 246 12.18 -5.49 -4.76
N HIS A 247 11.09 -4.78 -4.46
CA HIS A 247 10.90 -3.35 -4.64
C HIS A 247 10.66 -2.65 -3.31
N ALA A 248 10.64 -1.32 -3.30
CA ALA A 248 10.60 -0.56 -2.06
C ALA A 248 9.33 0.29 -1.94
N ARG A 249 8.82 0.39 -0.72
CA ARG A 249 7.81 1.38 -0.34
C ARG A 249 8.32 2.27 0.79
N VAL A 250 8.09 3.57 0.64
CA VAL A 250 8.38 4.60 1.65
C VAL A 250 7.26 5.63 1.67
N GLY A 251 7.31 6.59 2.58
CA GLY A 251 6.34 7.70 2.64
C GLY A 251 5.86 7.97 4.05
N LEU A 252 5.11 9.07 4.18
CA LEU A 252 4.61 9.58 5.46
C LEU A 252 3.50 8.72 6.06
N GLU A 253 2.85 7.87 5.25
CA GLU A 253 1.95 6.84 5.76
C GLU A 253 2.65 5.90 6.73
N ASP A 254 3.89 5.49 6.40
CA ASP A 254 4.60 4.47 7.15
C ASP A 254 5.61 5.09 8.15
N ASN A 255 6.14 6.28 7.89
CA ASN A 255 7.14 6.94 8.73
C ASN A 255 7.11 8.47 8.64
N LEU A 256 7.00 9.15 9.78
CA LEU A 256 6.97 10.62 9.84
C LEU A 256 8.35 11.27 9.94
N MET A 257 9.42 10.51 10.15
CA MET A 257 10.73 11.03 10.55
C MET A 257 11.84 10.71 9.55
N ILE A 258 12.61 11.72 9.15
CA ILE A 258 13.79 11.54 8.32
C ILE A 258 15.00 11.13 9.17
N SER A 259 15.05 11.61 10.42
CA SER A 259 16.03 11.24 11.43
C SER A 259 15.41 11.39 12.82
N ARG A 260 16.10 10.95 13.88
CA ARG A 260 15.55 11.04 15.24
C ARG A 260 15.17 12.48 15.58
N GLY A 261 13.87 12.72 15.77
CA GLY A 261 13.32 14.02 16.13
C GLY A 261 13.18 15.02 14.98
N GLN A 262 13.48 14.62 13.74
CA GLN A 262 13.34 15.47 12.56
C GLN A 262 12.24 14.90 11.66
N LEU A 263 11.18 15.69 11.44
CA LEU A 263 10.08 15.31 10.56
C LEU A 263 10.53 15.31 9.10
N ALA A 264 9.95 14.40 8.31
CA ALA A 264 10.20 14.27 6.88
C ALA A 264 9.08 14.90 6.03
N THR A 265 9.37 15.14 4.76
CA THR A 265 8.37 15.17 3.69
C THR A 265 8.39 13.84 2.91
N ASN A 266 7.34 13.57 2.12
CA ASN A 266 7.32 12.40 1.22
C ASN A 266 8.53 12.39 0.28
N ALA A 267 8.84 13.52 -0.36
CA ALA A 267 9.99 13.66 -1.25
C ALA A 267 11.32 13.32 -0.57
N GLN A 268 11.56 13.78 0.67
CA GLN A 268 12.79 13.46 1.41
C GLN A 268 12.95 11.96 1.71
N LEU A 269 11.84 11.25 1.96
CA LEU A 269 11.87 9.80 2.16
C LEU A 269 12.16 9.07 0.85
N VAL A 270 11.59 9.53 -0.27
CA VAL A 270 11.89 8.99 -1.60
C VAL A 270 13.35 9.23 -1.97
N GLU A 271 13.87 10.45 -1.83
CA GLU A 271 15.28 10.80 -2.08
C GLU A 271 16.23 9.90 -1.29
N ARG A 272 15.90 9.61 -0.02
CA ARG A 272 16.70 8.70 0.81
C ARG A 272 16.63 7.27 0.33
N ALA A 273 15.46 6.80 -0.11
CA ALA A 273 15.31 5.47 -0.67
C ALA A 273 16.12 5.32 -1.97
N VAL A 274 16.08 6.33 -2.86
CA VAL A 274 16.92 6.40 -4.07
C VAL A 274 18.40 6.27 -3.71
N GLN A 275 18.88 7.07 -2.75
CA GLN A 275 20.28 7.02 -2.29
C GLN A 275 20.69 5.63 -1.78
N VAL A 276 19.82 4.96 -1.00
CA VAL A 276 20.06 3.59 -0.52
C VAL A 276 20.15 2.62 -1.68
N ILE A 277 19.20 2.67 -2.62
CA ILE A 277 19.12 1.78 -3.78
C ILE A 277 20.35 1.94 -4.68
N GLU A 278 20.73 3.18 -4.99
CA GLU A 278 21.89 3.48 -5.82
C GLU A 278 23.22 3.10 -5.14
N SER A 279 23.31 3.29 -3.82
CA SER A 279 24.48 2.88 -3.04
C SER A 279 24.68 1.35 -3.01
N LEU A 280 23.61 0.57 -3.21
CA LEU A 280 23.68 -0.89 -3.37
C LEU A 280 24.08 -1.31 -4.80
N GLY A 281 24.19 -0.36 -5.74
CA GLY A 281 24.51 -0.64 -7.14
C GLY A 281 23.30 -1.10 -7.97
N ALA A 282 22.09 -0.67 -7.59
CA ALA A 282 20.87 -0.75 -8.38
C ALA A 282 20.49 0.65 -8.93
N ARG A 283 19.50 0.72 -9.79
CA ARG A 283 18.89 1.98 -10.25
C ARG A 283 17.41 2.02 -9.92
N VAL A 284 16.84 3.22 -9.84
CA VAL A 284 15.40 3.40 -9.72
C VAL A 284 14.71 3.37 -11.08
N MET A 285 13.54 2.74 -11.13
CA MET A 285 12.69 2.67 -12.31
C MET A 285 11.84 3.93 -12.45
N THR A 286 11.60 4.35 -13.69
CA THR A 286 10.54 5.31 -14.02
C THR A 286 9.16 4.66 -13.89
N ALA A 287 8.11 5.49 -13.84
CA ALA A 287 6.73 5.02 -13.84
C ALA A 287 6.40 4.19 -15.11
N GLN A 288 6.94 4.55 -16.28
CA GLN A 288 6.75 3.77 -17.50
C GLN A 288 7.40 2.39 -17.43
N GLU A 289 8.64 2.30 -16.92
CA GLU A 289 9.33 1.02 -16.73
C GLU A 289 8.59 0.12 -15.73
N MET A 290 8.01 0.70 -14.68
CA MET A 290 7.13 -0.02 -13.77
C MET A 290 5.88 -0.56 -14.47
N ARG A 291 5.22 0.24 -15.32
CA ARG A 291 4.08 -0.24 -16.12
C ARG A 291 4.46 -1.41 -17.01
N ASP A 292 5.59 -1.31 -17.71
CA ASP A 292 6.06 -2.34 -18.61
C ASP A 292 6.39 -3.64 -17.84
N LYS A 293 7.09 -3.51 -16.70
CA LYS A 293 7.44 -4.65 -15.84
C LYS A 293 6.22 -5.37 -15.29
N LEU A 294 5.19 -4.62 -14.90
CA LEU A 294 3.99 -5.14 -14.23
C LEU A 294 2.81 -5.35 -15.19
N ALA A 295 3.00 -5.12 -16.50
CA ALA A 295 1.94 -5.14 -17.51
C ALA A 295 0.71 -4.29 -17.13
N LEU A 296 0.95 -3.08 -16.62
CA LEU A 296 -0.12 -2.16 -16.21
C LEU A 296 -0.66 -1.37 -17.39
N THR A 297 -1.95 -1.07 -17.35
CA THR A 297 -2.60 -0.21 -18.35
C THR A 297 -3.10 1.07 -17.69
N LYS A 298 -2.59 2.22 -18.14
CA LYS A 298 -3.14 3.52 -17.77
C LYS A 298 -4.48 3.71 -18.48
N ARG A 299 -5.50 4.12 -17.73
CA ARG A 299 -6.86 4.32 -18.23
C ARG A 299 -7.33 5.74 -17.94
N ALA A 300 -8.23 6.23 -18.79
CA ALA A 300 -9.03 7.39 -18.42
C ALA A 300 -10.04 6.99 -17.32
N PRO A 301 -10.42 7.90 -16.41
CA PRO A 301 -11.53 7.65 -15.50
C PRO A 301 -12.82 7.28 -16.26
N ALA A 302 -13.74 6.60 -15.59
CA ALA A 302 -15.09 6.33 -16.11
C ALA A 302 -15.92 7.62 -16.27
#